data_AF-A0A5N5ZAJ8-F1
#
_entry.id   AF-A0A5N5ZAJ8-F1
#
_cell.length_a   1.000
_cell.length_b   1.000
_cell.length_c   1.000
_cell.angle_alpha   90.00
_cell.angle_beta   90.00
_cell.angle_gamma   90.00
#
_symmetry.space_group_name_H-M   'P 1'
#
loop_
_entity.id
_entity.type
_entity.pdbx_description
1 polymer ?
#
loop_
_entity_poly.entity_id
_entity_poly.type
_entity_poly.pdbx_seq_one_letter_code
_entity_poly.pdbx_strand_id
1 'polypeptide(L)'
;MKHFLIAFVLFCTWLYFGVRYYECSVKNLCEVPTTPVVDTIKVIKEIPAKKPLTFLPFLITKNTANVSLIDAASNPLQPYYEYLNSHQQEELVVTSFFSKSESSSIALERNDSIQKRLADFGLNTDRVVFQTKQEDFTFGANNQYAKGFAYEYQKMSEERMNAIDKGIASKILYAGFGSETFKPDNTLNAYAIELKNYLAKHPTKKVEIIGHTDSSGETEANMWFGKKRANSVMEYFVSQGIEAEKLTISSKGETAPIATNATIEGRRLNRRIEINITNN
;
A
#
# COMPACT_ATOMS: atom_id res chain seq x y z
N MET A 1 68.82 -54.49 1.67
CA MET A 1 67.52 -54.83 1.05
C MET A 1 66.31 -54.56 1.96
N LYS A 2 66.28 -54.98 3.23
CA LYS A 2 65.11 -54.75 4.12
C LYS A 2 64.70 -53.27 4.28
N HIS A 3 65.64 -52.35 4.48
CA HIS A 3 65.33 -50.92 4.63
C HIS A 3 64.78 -50.27 3.35
N PHE A 4 65.23 -50.73 2.17
CA PHE A 4 64.70 -50.28 0.89
C PHE A 4 63.25 -50.73 0.69
N LEU A 5 62.94 -51.98 1.07
CA LEU A 5 61.58 -52.50 0.99
C LEU A 5 60.61 -51.72 1.89
N ILE A 6 61.03 -51.37 3.10
CA ILE A 6 60.23 -50.56 4.04
C ILE A 6 59.99 -49.16 3.47
N ALA A 7 61.03 -48.50 2.96
CA ALA A 7 60.91 -47.17 2.35
C ALA A 7 59.98 -47.20 1.11
N PHE A 8 60.06 -48.25 0.30
CA PHE A 8 59.21 -48.41 -0.88
C PHE A 8 57.74 -48.61 -0.50
N VAL A 9 57.45 -49.43 0.52
CA VAL A 9 56.07 -49.60 1.03
C VAL A 9 55.53 -48.28 1.57
N LEU A 10 56.31 -47.54 2.35
CA LEU A 10 55.90 -46.23 2.87
C LEU A 10 55.60 -45.25 1.73
N PHE A 11 56.44 -45.19 0.70
CA PHE A 11 56.20 -44.35 -0.47
C PHE A 11 54.93 -44.74 -1.25
N CYS A 12 54.70 -46.03 -1.47
CA CYS A 12 53.48 -46.52 -2.12
C CYS A 12 52.22 -46.21 -1.29
N THR A 13 52.29 -46.34 0.04
CA THR A 13 51.15 -45.97 0.91
C THR A 13 50.88 -44.48 0.86
N TRP A 14 51.92 -43.63 0.91
CA TRP A 14 51.77 -42.18 0.81
C TRP A 14 51.15 -41.77 -0.54
N LEU A 15 51.59 -42.37 -1.64
CA LEU A 15 50.99 -42.15 -2.96
C LEU A 15 49.52 -42.59 -3.00
N TYR A 16 49.19 -43.76 -2.45
CA TYR A 16 47.82 -44.26 -2.42
C TYR A 16 46.88 -43.30 -1.66
N PHE A 17 47.28 -42.85 -0.46
CA PHE A 17 46.47 -41.90 0.30
C PHE A 17 46.41 -40.52 -0.36
N GLY A 18 47.50 -40.06 -0.98
CA GLY A 18 47.53 -38.80 -1.72
C GLY A 18 46.57 -38.79 -2.91
N VAL A 19 46.55 -39.86 -3.72
CA VAL A 19 45.61 -40.01 -4.85
C VAL A 19 44.17 -40.07 -4.35
N ARG A 20 43.89 -40.86 -3.30
CA ARG A 20 42.54 -40.97 -2.71
C ARG A 20 42.05 -39.63 -2.16
N TYR A 21 42.92 -38.86 -1.49
CA TYR A 21 42.57 -37.54 -0.99
C TYR A 21 42.28 -36.56 -2.14
N TYR A 22 43.09 -36.57 -3.20
CA TYR A 22 42.88 -35.70 -4.36
C TYR A 22 41.56 -36.03 -5.08
N GLU A 23 41.24 -37.31 -5.28
CA GLU A 23 39.97 -37.74 -5.89
C GLU A 23 38.75 -37.38 -5.03
N CYS A 24 38.82 -37.59 -3.70
CA CYS A 24 37.70 -37.29 -2.81
C CYS A 24 37.52 -35.80 -2.56
N SER A 25 38.59 -35.09 -2.17
CA SER A 25 38.49 -33.73 -1.63
C SER A 25 38.65 -32.64 -2.68
N VAL A 26 39.36 -32.91 -3.79
CA VAL A 26 39.57 -31.92 -4.86
C VAL A 26 38.62 -32.16 -6.02
N LYS A 27 38.39 -33.43 -6.41
CA LYS A 27 37.50 -33.75 -7.53
C LYS A 27 36.06 -34.10 -7.14
N ASN A 28 35.76 -34.32 -5.85
CA ASN A 28 34.43 -34.76 -5.36
C ASN A 28 33.92 -36.05 -6.02
N LEU A 29 34.82 -36.98 -6.38
CA LEU A 29 34.48 -38.20 -7.13
C LEU A 29 34.38 -39.46 -6.27
N CYS A 30 34.44 -39.32 -4.94
CA CYS A 30 34.28 -40.47 -4.07
C CYS A 30 32.80 -40.81 -3.91
N GLU A 31 32.44 -42.01 -4.36
CA GLU A 31 31.10 -42.58 -4.21
C GLU A 31 30.74 -42.63 -2.72
N VAL A 32 29.71 -41.88 -2.35
CA VAL A 32 29.07 -42.00 -1.04
C VAL A 32 28.38 -43.36 -1.00
N PRO A 33 28.54 -44.19 0.05
CA PRO A 33 27.83 -45.46 0.14
C PRO A 33 26.32 -45.19 0.06
N THR A 34 25.71 -45.69 -0.99
CA THR A 34 24.27 -45.60 -1.23
C THR A 34 23.56 -46.46 -0.20
N THR A 35 22.97 -45.82 0.81
CA THR A 35 21.92 -46.46 1.60
C THR A 35 20.83 -46.96 0.65
N PRO A 36 20.28 -48.17 0.86
CA PRO A 36 19.26 -48.71 -0.01
C PRO A 36 18.08 -47.75 -0.03
N VAL A 37 17.75 -47.29 -1.24
CA VAL A 37 16.60 -46.44 -1.50
C VAL A 37 15.36 -47.29 -1.23
N VAL A 38 14.78 -47.12 -0.04
CA VAL A 38 13.34 -47.34 0.13
C VAL A 38 12.69 -46.36 -0.85
N ASP A 39 11.85 -46.88 -1.74
CA ASP A 39 11.06 -46.10 -2.70
C ASP A 39 10.16 -45.12 -1.91
N THR A 40 10.74 -44.00 -1.48
CA THR A 40 9.99 -42.82 -1.12
C THR A 40 9.38 -42.38 -2.43
N ILE A 41 8.09 -42.65 -2.59
CA ILE A 41 7.18 -41.94 -3.48
C ILE A 41 7.76 -40.54 -3.61
N LYS A 42 8.22 -40.18 -4.81
CA LYS A 42 8.50 -38.77 -5.12
C LYS A 42 7.21 -38.06 -4.79
N VAL A 43 7.18 -37.41 -3.63
CA VAL A 43 6.23 -36.35 -3.36
C VAL A 43 6.59 -35.33 -4.42
N ILE A 44 5.89 -35.42 -5.55
CA ILE A 44 5.72 -34.30 -6.45
C ILE A 44 5.21 -33.23 -5.50
N LYS A 45 6.10 -32.34 -5.09
CA LYS A 45 5.73 -31.13 -4.37
C LYS A 45 4.71 -30.51 -5.30
N GLU A 46 3.42 -30.62 -4.96
CA GLU A 46 2.35 -30.08 -5.77
C GLU A 46 2.80 -28.67 -6.11
N ILE A 47 3.01 -28.40 -7.40
CA ILE A 47 3.17 -27.02 -7.85
C ILE A 47 1.88 -26.39 -7.37
N PRO A 48 1.91 -25.45 -6.40
CA PRO A 48 0.69 -24.94 -5.83
C PRO A 48 -0.16 -24.46 -6.99
N ALA A 49 -1.34 -25.07 -7.16
CA ALA A 49 -2.22 -24.75 -8.26
C ALA A 49 -2.39 -23.24 -8.26
N LYS A 50 -1.94 -22.58 -9.34
CA LYS A 50 -1.92 -21.12 -9.41
C LYS A 50 -3.34 -20.63 -9.10
N LYS A 51 -3.50 -19.94 -7.98
CA LYS A 51 -4.80 -19.46 -7.50
C LYS A 51 -5.51 -18.74 -8.66
N PRO A 52 -6.80 -19.03 -8.93
CA PRO A 52 -7.50 -18.37 -10.02
C PRO A 52 -7.49 -16.86 -9.79
N LEU A 53 -7.20 -16.10 -10.84
CA LEU A 53 -7.18 -14.65 -10.78
C LEU A 53 -8.60 -14.11 -10.57
N THR A 54 -8.76 -13.26 -9.57
CA THR A 54 -9.94 -12.43 -9.33
C THR A 54 -9.74 -11.05 -9.94
N PHE A 55 -10.80 -10.45 -10.50
CA PHE A 55 -10.71 -9.20 -11.24
C PHE A 55 -11.53 -8.08 -10.60
N LEU A 56 -10.98 -6.87 -10.62
CA LEU A 56 -11.72 -5.67 -10.24
C LEU A 56 -12.83 -5.38 -11.26
N PRO A 57 -13.93 -4.73 -10.86
CA PRO A 57 -15.11 -4.52 -11.69
C PRO A 57 -14.93 -3.36 -12.69
N PHE A 58 -13.81 -3.36 -13.43
CA PHE A 58 -13.43 -2.29 -14.36
C PHE A 58 -13.27 -2.79 -15.80
N LEU A 59 -13.76 -1.98 -16.75
CA LEU A 59 -13.54 -2.10 -18.18
C LEU A 59 -12.41 -1.16 -18.60
N ILE A 60 -11.42 -1.70 -19.32
CA ILE A 60 -10.42 -0.89 -20.04
C ILE A 60 -10.83 -0.72 -21.50
N THR A 61 -10.57 0.45 -22.06
CA THR A 61 -10.79 0.73 -23.49
C THR A 61 -9.47 0.74 -24.27
N LYS A 62 -9.42 0.00 -25.38
CA LYS A 62 -8.24 -0.19 -26.23
C LYS A 62 -7.51 1.12 -26.53
N ASN A 63 -6.18 1.12 -26.35
CA ASN A 63 -5.29 2.24 -26.65
C ASN A 63 -5.63 3.55 -25.93
N THR A 64 -6.33 3.47 -24.80
CA THR A 64 -6.69 4.66 -24.00
C THR A 64 -6.49 4.41 -22.51
N ALA A 65 -6.26 5.49 -21.75
CA ALA A 65 -6.25 5.47 -20.29
C ALA A 65 -7.66 5.31 -19.68
N ASN A 66 -8.71 5.27 -20.51
CA ASN A 66 -10.08 5.24 -20.03
C ASN A 66 -10.40 3.91 -19.31
N VAL A 67 -10.84 4.06 -18.07
CA VAL A 67 -11.36 2.98 -17.22
C VAL A 67 -12.78 3.32 -16.78
N SER A 68 -13.70 2.37 -16.91
CA SER A 68 -15.11 2.51 -16.50
C SER A 68 -15.56 1.33 -15.64
N LEU A 69 -16.57 1.52 -14.78
CA LEU A 69 -17.12 0.42 -13.98
C LEU A 69 -18.01 -0.46 -14.85
N ILE A 70 -17.95 -1.78 -14.63
CA ILE A 70 -18.79 -2.77 -15.34
C ILE A 70 -20.28 -2.57 -14.99
N ASP A 71 -20.57 -2.19 -13.74
CA ASP A 71 -21.90 -1.87 -13.25
C ASP A 71 -21.82 -0.74 -12.22
N ALA A 72 -22.08 0.49 -12.66
CA ALA A 72 -22.01 1.67 -11.79
C ALA A 72 -23.20 1.76 -10.80
N ALA A 73 -24.28 1.00 -11.01
CA ALA A 73 -25.50 1.10 -10.22
C ALA A 73 -25.44 0.32 -8.89
N SER A 74 -24.52 -0.65 -8.77
CA SER A 74 -24.49 -1.62 -7.66
C SER A 74 -23.40 -1.37 -6.62
N ASN A 75 -22.82 -0.16 -6.56
CA ASN A 75 -21.70 0.16 -5.67
C ASN A 75 -20.60 -0.94 -5.66
N PRO A 76 -20.00 -1.22 -6.81
CA PRO A 76 -19.17 -2.41 -7.00
C PRO A 76 -17.83 -2.36 -6.23
N LEU A 77 -17.49 -1.22 -5.62
CA LEU A 77 -16.26 -1.04 -4.84
C LEU A 77 -16.46 -1.26 -3.33
N GLN A 78 -17.71 -1.33 -2.86
CA GLN A 78 -18.05 -1.54 -1.45
C GLN A 78 -17.34 -2.75 -0.80
N PRO A 79 -17.28 -3.93 -1.43
CA PRO A 79 -16.65 -5.09 -0.81
C PRO A 79 -15.15 -4.89 -0.53
N TYR A 80 -14.45 -4.15 -1.39
CA TYR A 80 -13.03 -3.88 -1.24
C TYR A 80 -12.75 -2.94 -0.08
N TYR A 81 -13.62 -1.93 0.08
CA TYR A 81 -13.60 -1.02 1.20
C TYR A 81 -13.85 -1.73 2.53
N GLU A 82 -14.90 -2.54 2.62
CA GLU A 82 -15.21 -3.32 3.83
C GLU A 82 -14.10 -4.30 4.20
N TYR A 83 -13.51 -4.97 3.20
CA TYR A 83 -12.42 -5.90 3.42
C TYR A 83 -11.18 -5.20 3.98
N LEU A 84 -10.67 -4.16 3.30
CA LEU A 84 -9.48 -3.46 3.79
C LEU A 84 -9.72 -2.83 5.15
N ASN A 85 -10.93 -2.34 5.42
CA ASN A 85 -11.28 -1.79 6.73
C ASN A 85 -11.26 -2.81 7.86
N SER A 86 -11.70 -4.05 7.60
CA SER A 86 -11.65 -5.14 8.58
C SER A 86 -10.27 -5.82 8.68
N HIS A 87 -9.42 -5.71 7.65
CA HIS A 87 -8.13 -6.39 7.56
C HIS A 87 -6.96 -5.39 7.52
N GLN A 88 -6.76 -4.60 8.57
CA GLN A 88 -5.78 -3.50 8.61
C GLN A 88 -4.31 -3.90 8.39
N GLN A 89 -3.98 -5.19 8.42
CA GLN A 89 -2.63 -5.70 8.18
C GLN A 89 -2.42 -6.17 6.73
N GLU A 90 -3.42 -6.01 5.87
CA GLU A 90 -3.36 -6.41 4.47
C GLU A 90 -3.43 -5.20 3.52
N GLU A 91 -2.91 -5.36 2.31
CA GLU A 91 -3.02 -4.39 1.22
C GLU A 91 -3.63 -5.04 -0.03
N LEU A 92 -4.27 -4.23 -0.85
CA LEU A 92 -4.82 -4.63 -2.14
C LEU A 92 -3.73 -4.51 -3.20
N VAL A 93 -3.26 -5.65 -3.71
CA VAL A 93 -2.30 -5.69 -4.82
C VAL A 93 -3.07 -5.82 -6.12
N VAL A 94 -2.97 -4.81 -6.98
CA VAL A 94 -3.66 -4.74 -8.28
C VAL A 94 -2.67 -4.98 -9.40
N THR A 95 -2.90 -6.05 -10.16
CA THR A 95 -2.16 -6.35 -11.39
C THR A 95 -2.90 -5.77 -12.59
N SER A 96 -2.34 -4.70 -13.15
CA SER A 96 -2.82 -4.00 -14.34
C SER A 96 -2.28 -4.65 -15.60
N PHE A 97 -3.17 -5.24 -16.38
CA PHE A 97 -2.85 -5.90 -17.63
C PHE A 97 -2.96 -4.94 -18.81
N PHE A 98 -1.97 -4.98 -19.68
CA PHE A 98 -2.00 -4.28 -20.98
C PHE A 98 -1.67 -5.27 -22.10
N SER A 99 -2.31 -5.08 -23.25
CA SER A 99 -2.16 -6.00 -24.38
C SER A 99 -0.79 -5.82 -25.04
N LYS A 100 -0.31 -6.85 -25.77
CA LYS A 100 0.86 -6.74 -26.65
C LYS A 100 0.75 -5.60 -27.67
N SER A 101 -0.47 -5.21 -28.04
CA SER A 101 -0.71 -4.09 -28.96
C SER A 101 -0.70 -2.70 -28.29
N GLU A 102 -0.49 -2.62 -26.97
CA GLU A 102 -0.55 -1.39 -26.19
C GLU A 102 0.82 -1.01 -25.61
N SER A 103 1.04 0.29 -25.39
CA SER A 103 2.18 0.81 -24.62
C SER A 103 2.00 0.53 -23.12
N SER A 104 3.10 0.28 -22.41
CA SER A 104 3.11 0.14 -20.96
C SER A 104 2.72 1.43 -20.22
N SER A 105 2.91 2.60 -20.84
CA SER A 105 2.49 3.90 -20.27
C SER A 105 0.99 3.95 -20.01
N ILE A 106 0.19 3.34 -20.88
CA ILE A 106 -1.27 3.30 -20.74
C ILE A 106 -1.69 2.55 -19.47
N ALA A 107 -0.96 1.50 -19.09
CA ALA A 107 -1.24 0.77 -17.86
C ALA A 107 -1.03 1.66 -16.62
N LEU A 108 -0.01 2.53 -16.64
CA LEU A 108 0.26 3.47 -15.55
C LEU A 108 -0.85 4.54 -15.44
N GLU A 109 -1.25 5.14 -16.56
CA GLU A 109 -2.34 6.14 -16.58
C GLU A 109 -3.69 5.55 -16.12
N ARG A 110 -3.93 4.27 -16.45
CA ARG A 110 -5.09 3.53 -15.97
C ARG A 110 -5.02 3.28 -14.46
N ASN A 111 -3.83 2.99 -13.92
CA ASN A 111 -3.61 2.83 -12.48
C ASN A 111 -3.96 4.12 -11.75
N ASP A 112 -3.49 5.27 -12.23
CA ASP A 112 -3.83 6.59 -11.65
C ASP A 112 -5.35 6.83 -11.65
N SER A 113 -6.01 6.47 -12.76
CA SER A 113 -7.47 6.57 -12.89
C SER A 113 -8.21 5.69 -11.89
N ILE A 114 -7.74 4.46 -11.65
CA ILE A 114 -8.33 3.57 -10.64
C ILE A 114 -8.03 4.07 -9.24
N GLN A 115 -6.80 4.47 -8.96
CA GLN A 115 -6.39 4.99 -7.66
C GLN A 115 -7.29 6.17 -7.26
N LYS A 116 -7.53 7.10 -8.20
CA LYS A 116 -8.48 8.19 -7.99
C LYS A 116 -9.88 7.70 -7.70
N ARG A 117 -10.41 6.74 -8.46
CA ARG A 117 -11.76 6.18 -8.21
C ARG A 117 -11.87 5.46 -6.86
N LEU A 118 -10.83 4.76 -6.44
CA LEU A 118 -10.77 4.11 -5.13
C LEU A 118 -10.72 5.15 -4.01
N ALA A 119 -9.93 6.21 -4.16
CA ALA A 119 -9.89 7.34 -3.22
C ALA A 119 -11.24 8.08 -3.16
N ASP A 120 -11.84 8.35 -4.32
CA ASP A 120 -13.19 8.93 -4.47
C ASP A 120 -14.26 8.02 -3.86
N PHE A 121 -13.97 6.74 -3.63
CA PHE A 121 -14.85 5.81 -2.94
C PHE A 121 -14.57 5.73 -1.42
N GLY A 122 -13.51 6.39 -0.95
CA GLY A 122 -13.09 6.37 0.45
C GLY A 122 -12.12 5.23 0.79
N LEU A 123 -11.54 4.56 -0.20
CA LEU A 123 -10.49 3.58 0.05
C LEU A 123 -9.16 4.28 0.35
N ASN A 124 -8.43 3.78 1.35
CA ASN A 124 -7.06 4.19 1.58
C ASN A 124 -6.17 3.72 0.42
N THR A 125 -5.75 4.63 -0.45
CA THR A 125 -4.87 4.30 -1.56
C THR A 125 -3.44 3.96 -1.13
N ASP A 126 -3.01 4.35 0.07
CA ASP A 126 -1.70 3.96 0.59
C ASP A 126 -1.63 2.45 0.87
N ARG A 127 -2.80 1.79 0.95
CA ARG A 127 -2.96 0.33 1.06
C ARG A 127 -3.33 -0.33 -0.27
N VAL A 128 -3.11 0.36 -1.39
CA VAL A 128 -3.29 -0.18 -2.74
C VAL A 128 -1.95 -0.14 -3.47
N VAL A 129 -1.48 -1.28 -3.95
CA VAL A 129 -0.22 -1.39 -4.68
C VAL A 129 -0.53 -1.80 -6.11
N PHE A 130 -0.05 -1.02 -7.08
CA PHE A 130 -0.19 -1.36 -8.49
C PHE A 130 1.07 -2.00 -9.03
N GLN A 131 0.89 -3.08 -9.78
CA GLN A 131 1.91 -3.68 -10.62
C GLN A 131 1.38 -3.80 -12.04
N THR A 132 2.25 -3.72 -13.04
CA THR A 132 1.86 -3.86 -14.45
C THR A 132 2.36 -5.18 -15.01
N LYS A 133 1.57 -5.79 -15.89
CA LYS A 133 1.95 -7.00 -16.58
C LYS A 133 1.43 -6.99 -18.02
N GLN A 134 2.32 -7.22 -18.97
CA GLN A 134 1.91 -7.42 -20.35
C GLN A 134 1.32 -8.82 -20.51
N GLU A 135 0.16 -8.91 -21.16
CA GLU A 135 -0.51 -10.18 -21.44
C GLU A 135 -0.99 -10.21 -22.90
N ASP A 136 -1.20 -11.42 -23.42
CA ASP A 136 -1.74 -11.63 -24.75
C ASP A 136 -3.26 -11.76 -24.67
N PHE A 137 -3.97 -10.65 -24.89
CA PHE A 137 -5.43 -10.64 -24.98
C PHE A 137 -5.90 -9.69 -26.07
N THR A 138 -7.09 -9.99 -26.58
CA THR A 138 -7.79 -9.18 -27.57
C THR A 138 -8.96 -8.44 -26.92
N PHE A 139 -9.25 -7.26 -27.44
CA PHE A 139 -10.42 -6.48 -27.02
C PHE A 139 -11.68 -7.03 -27.66
N GLY A 140 -12.81 -6.90 -26.97
CA GLY A 140 -14.12 -7.27 -27.49
C GLY A 140 -14.58 -6.36 -28.64
N ALA A 141 -15.73 -6.67 -29.22
CA ALA A 141 -16.29 -5.95 -30.38
C ALA A 141 -16.48 -4.43 -30.15
N ASN A 142 -16.61 -4.01 -28.89
CA ASN A 142 -16.74 -2.61 -28.47
C ASN A 142 -15.41 -1.95 -28.06
N ASN A 143 -14.26 -2.57 -28.40
CA ASN A 143 -12.93 -2.16 -27.95
C ASN A 143 -12.73 -2.16 -26.42
N GLN A 144 -13.55 -2.91 -25.67
CA GLN A 144 -13.42 -3.02 -24.22
C GLN A 144 -12.89 -4.39 -23.78
N TYR A 145 -12.31 -4.41 -22.58
CA TYR A 145 -11.86 -5.64 -21.92
C TYR A 145 -12.11 -5.56 -20.41
N ALA A 146 -12.78 -6.56 -19.84
CA ALA A 146 -13.23 -6.59 -18.44
C ALA A 146 -12.22 -7.20 -17.46
N LYS A 147 -11.20 -7.88 -17.97
CA LYS A 147 -10.18 -8.58 -17.16
C LYS A 147 -8.88 -7.78 -17.10
N GLY A 148 -8.97 -6.45 -17.21
CA GLY A 148 -7.82 -5.55 -17.26
C GLY A 148 -7.09 -5.43 -15.92
N PHE A 149 -7.74 -5.72 -14.79
CA PHE A 149 -7.15 -5.58 -13.47
C PHE A 149 -7.45 -6.81 -12.64
N ALA A 150 -6.46 -7.66 -12.42
CA ALA A 150 -6.56 -8.66 -11.37
C ALA A 150 -6.21 -8.04 -10.02
N TYR A 151 -6.74 -8.59 -8.94
CA TYR A 151 -6.36 -8.20 -7.59
C TYR A 151 -6.17 -9.41 -6.69
N GLU A 152 -5.38 -9.21 -5.65
CA GLU A 152 -5.30 -10.08 -4.49
C GLU A 152 -5.06 -9.27 -3.22
N TYR A 153 -5.35 -9.87 -2.08
CA TYR A 153 -4.98 -9.31 -0.79
C TYR A 153 -3.70 -9.98 -0.30
N GLN A 154 -2.78 -9.16 0.20
CA GLN A 154 -1.50 -9.60 0.71
C GLN A 154 -1.27 -9.01 2.09
N LYS A 155 -0.69 -9.80 3.00
CA LYS A 155 -0.24 -9.31 4.30
C LYS A 155 0.94 -8.35 4.11
N MET A 156 0.83 -7.16 4.69
CA MET A 156 1.89 -6.15 4.67
C MET A 156 3.06 -6.55 5.57
N SER A 157 4.27 -6.18 5.16
CA SER A 157 5.43 -6.25 6.06
C SER A 157 5.30 -5.23 7.20
N GLU A 158 6.03 -5.45 8.30
CA GLU A 158 6.04 -4.51 9.42
C GLU A 158 6.58 -3.13 9.00
N GLU A 159 7.61 -3.10 8.14
CA GLU A 159 8.13 -1.87 7.55
C GLU A 159 7.06 -1.12 6.75
N ARG A 160 6.26 -1.86 5.96
CA ARG A 160 5.17 -1.30 5.16
C ARG A 160 4.07 -0.72 6.05
N MET A 161 3.68 -1.42 7.11
CA MET A 161 2.72 -0.91 8.09
C MET A 161 3.23 0.35 8.79
N ASN A 162 4.50 0.34 9.23
CA ASN A 162 5.12 1.50 9.88
C ASN A 162 5.23 2.72 8.93
N ALA A 163 5.42 2.49 7.63
CA ALA A 163 5.41 3.55 6.63
C ALA A 163 4.02 4.18 6.45
N ILE A 164 2.97 3.36 6.45
CA ILE A 164 1.58 3.84 6.36
C ILE A 164 1.19 4.59 7.64
N ASP A 165 1.56 4.06 8.81
CA ASP A 165 1.31 4.69 10.11
C ASP A 165 1.95 6.09 10.22
N LYS A 166 3.12 6.31 9.59
CA LYS A 166 3.72 7.66 9.49
C LYS A 166 2.85 8.62 8.67
N GLY A 167 2.17 8.14 7.64
CA GLY A 167 1.20 8.93 6.87
C GLY A 167 -0.07 9.27 7.66
N ILE A 168 -0.45 8.42 8.60
CA ILE A 168 -1.59 8.69 9.49
C ILE A 168 -1.26 9.79 10.51
N ALA A 169 0.01 9.87 10.94
CA ALA A 169 0.46 10.77 12.00
C ALA A 169 0.27 12.26 11.70
N SER A 170 0.23 12.66 10.43
CA SER A 170 -0.11 14.03 10.03
C SER A 170 -0.94 14.06 8.76
N LYS A 171 -2.08 14.76 8.79
CA LYS A 171 -2.98 14.92 7.64
C LYS A 171 -3.34 16.40 7.45
N ILE A 172 -3.35 16.85 6.20
CA ILE A 172 -3.84 18.17 5.82
C ILE A 172 -5.11 18.02 5.01
N LEU A 173 -6.16 18.74 5.42
CA LEU A 173 -7.43 18.83 4.70
C LEU A 173 -7.63 20.28 4.25
N TYR A 174 -8.09 20.50 3.03
CA TYR A 174 -8.30 21.86 2.50
C TYR A 174 -9.79 22.23 2.54
N ALA A 175 -10.09 23.43 3.03
CA ALA A 175 -11.44 23.94 3.15
C ALA A 175 -11.82 24.85 1.98
N GLY A 176 -13.09 24.80 1.57
CA GLY A 176 -13.66 25.73 0.60
C GLY A 176 -13.62 27.19 1.09
N PHE A 177 -13.61 28.14 0.14
CA PHE A 177 -13.72 29.56 0.46
C PHE A 177 -15.04 29.87 1.18
N GLY A 178 -15.01 30.70 2.22
CA GLY A 178 -16.19 31.10 3.00
C GLY A 178 -16.88 30.00 3.81
N SER A 179 -16.35 28.77 3.83
CA SER A 179 -16.96 27.66 4.58
C SER A 179 -16.69 27.81 6.07
N GLU A 180 -17.72 27.92 6.90
CA GLU A 180 -17.56 27.97 8.36
C GLU A 180 -17.29 26.59 8.98
N THR A 181 -17.75 25.53 8.30
CA THR A 181 -17.56 24.13 8.72
C THR A 181 -16.76 23.35 7.67
N PHE A 182 -16.22 22.20 8.07
CA PHE A 182 -15.62 21.25 7.14
C PHE A 182 -16.66 20.19 6.80
N LYS A 183 -17.00 20.05 5.51
CA LYS A 183 -17.92 19.01 5.07
C LYS A 183 -17.14 17.71 4.91
N PRO A 184 -17.52 16.62 5.60
CA PRO A 184 -16.89 15.33 5.39
C PRO A 184 -16.95 14.92 3.92
N ASP A 185 -15.79 14.62 3.36
CA ASP A 185 -15.62 14.03 2.04
C ASP A 185 -15.09 12.59 2.20
N ASN A 186 -14.92 11.89 1.09
CA ASN A 186 -14.43 10.52 1.12
C ASN A 186 -12.98 10.43 1.65
N THR A 187 -12.20 11.51 1.50
CA THR A 187 -10.87 11.65 2.10
C THR A 187 -10.93 11.62 3.63
N LEU A 188 -11.82 12.41 4.23
CA LEU A 188 -12.00 12.46 5.68
C LEU A 188 -12.57 11.14 6.21
N ASN A 189 -13.51 10.53 5.48
CA ASN A 189 -14.08 9.23 5.87
C ASN A 189 -13.01 8.13 5.91
N ALA A 190 -12.20 7.99 4.85
CA ALA A 190 -11.10 7.04 4.78
C ALA A 190 -10.11 7.25 5.94
N TYR A 191 -9.71 8.51 6.15
CA TYR A 191 -8.76 8.87 7.19
C TYR A 191 -9.32 8.64 8.61
N ALA A 192 -10.61 8.89 8.85
CA ALA A 192 -11.23 8.66 10.16
C ALA A 192 -11.15 7.18 10.58
N ILE A 193 -11.34 6.26 9.64
CA ILE A 193 -11.27 4.82 9.90
C ILE A 193 -9.84 4.40 10.21
N GLU A 194 -8.87 4.87 9.44
CA GLU A 194 -7.45 4.64 9.70
C GLU A 194 -7.02 5.18 11.06
N LEU A 195 -7.38 6.43 11.35
CA LEU A 195 -7.06 7.10 12.60
C LEU A 195 -7.64 6.34 13.79
N LYS A 196 -8.90 5.90 13.70
CA LYS A 196 -9.53 5.07 14.74
C LYS A 196 -8.74 3.80 15.00
N ASN A 197 -8.36 3.07 13.94
CA ASN A 197 -7.59 1.85 14.07
C ASN A 197 -6.17 2.10 14.61
N TYR A 198 -5.53 3.19 14.20
CA TYR A 198 -4.23 3.61 14.72
C TYR A 198 -4.30 3.92 16.22
N LEU A 199 -5.30 4.70 16.66
CA LEU A 199 -5.47 5.05 18.08
C LEU A 199 -5.78 3.82 18.95
N ALA A 200 -6.48 2.83 18.41
CA ALA A 200 -6.72 1.55 19.10
C ALA A 200 -5.41 0.76 19.33
N LYS A 201 -4.46 0.82 18.36
CA LYS A 201 -3.13 0.21 18.51
C LYS A 201 -2.21 1.02 19.43
N HIS A 202 -2.43 2.33 19.54
CA HIS A 202 -1.57 3.25 20.27
C HIS A 202 -2.34 4.04 21.35
N PRO A 203 -2.71 3.40 22.48
CA PRO A 203 -3.59 3.99 23.48
C PRO A 203 -3.01 5.19 24.24
N THR A 204 -1.73 5.54 24.08
CA THR A 204 -1.14 6.75 24.66
C THR A 204 -1.20 7.97 23.73
N LYS A 205 -1.54 7.76 22.46
CA LYS A 205 -1.58 8.82 21.44
C LYS A 205 -2.86 9.64 21.57
N LYS A 206 -2.73 10.92 21.22
CA LYS A 206 -3.82 11.89 21.07
C LYS A 206 -3.74 12.55 19.70
N VAL A 207 -4.78 13.28 19.33
CA VAL A 207 -4.92 13.96 18.05
C VAL A 207 -5.22 15.42 18.30
N GLU A 208 -4.37 16.30 17.79
CA GLU A 208 -4.64 17.73 17.72
C GLU A 208 -5.17 18.08 16.32
N ILE A 209 -6.29 18.80 16.28
CA ILE A 209 -6.92 19.28 15.05
C ILE A 209 -6.83 20.81 15.06
N ILE A 210 -6.06 21.36 14.13
CA ILE A 210 -5.72 22.78 14.05
C ILE A 210 -6.37 23.40 12.83
N GLY A 211 -7.23 24.39 13.02
CA GLY A 211 -7.85 25.13 11.92
C GLY A 211 -7.08 26.39 11.52
N HIS A 212 -6.88 26.56 10.21
CA HIS A 212 -6.24 27.72 9.59
C HIS A 212 -7.18 28.44 8.61
N THR A 213 -6.93 29.72 8.40
CA THR A 213 -7.64 30.57 7.44
C THR A 213 -6.65 31.22 6.48
N ASP A 214 -7.17 31.84 5.42
CA ASP A 214 -6.42 32.86 4.71
C ASP A 214 -6.49 34.19 5.46
N SER A 215 -5.81 35.22 4.95
CA SER A 215 -5.77 36.55 5.57
C SER A 215 -6.93 37.48 5.17
N SER A 216 -8.08 36.92 4.78
CA SER A 216 -9.24 37.72 4.40
C SER A 216 -10.14 37.91 5.61
N GLY A 217 -10.38 39.17 6.01
CA GLY A 217 -11.24 39.51 7.14
C GLY A 217 -10.45 39.89 8.40
N GLU A 218 -11.16 39.95 9.53
CA GLU A 218 -10.57 40.31 10.83
C GLU A 218 -9.89 39.09 11.49
N THR A 219 -8.79 39.34 12.21
CA THR A 219 -7.99 38.33 12.89
C THR A 219 -8.82 37.46 13.84
N GLU A 220 -9.69 38.08 14.64
CA GLU A 220 -10.56 37.42 15.61
C GLU A 220 -11.58 36.52 14.90
N ALA A 221 -12.17 37.02 13.81
CA ALA A 221 -13.08 36.24 12.97
C ALA A 221 -12.36 35.03 12.35
N ASN A 222 -11.13 35.22 11.88
CA ASN A 222 -10.30 34.15 11.32
C ASN A 222 -9.95 33.08 12.36
N MET A 223 -9.65 33.48 13.59
CA MET A 223 -9.46 32.55 14.71
C MET A 223 -10.74 31.75 15.00
N TRP A 224 -11.90 32.42 14.97
CA TRP A 224 -13.20 31.76 15.18
C TRP A 224 -13.54 30.77 14.07
N PHE A 225 -13.39 31.16 12.79
CA PHE A 225 -13.64 30.27 11.65
C PHE A 225 -12.72 29.06 11.65
N GLY A 226 -11.43 29.26 11.93
CA GLY A 226 -10.49 28.15 12.04
C GLY A 226 -10.92 27.17 13.14
N LYS A 227 -11.29 27.67 14.32
CA LYS A 227 -11.75 26.82 15.43
C LYS A 227 -13.06 26.09 15.10
N LYS A 228 -14.01 26.74 14.42
CA LYS A 228 -15.27 26.11 13.98
C LYS A 228 -15.04 24.96 12.99
N ARG A 229 -14.12 25.14 12.03
CA ARG A 229 -13.71 24.08 11.11
C ARG A 229 -13.08 22.89 11.84
N ALA A 230 -12.14 23.16 12.76
CA ALA A 230 -11.52 22.11 13.57
C ALA A 230 -12.54 21.35 14.42
N ASN A 231 -13.49 22.05 15.04
CA ASN A 231 -14.59 21.44 15.79
C ASN A 231 -15.47 20.54 14.91
N SER A 232 -15.80 20.97 13.68
CA SER A 232 -16.58 20.16 12.74
C SER A 232 -15.89 18.85 12.37
N VAL A 233 -14.55 18.84 12.26
CA VAL A 233 -13.77 17.61 12.03
C VAL A 233 -13.76 16.74 13.28
N MET A 234 -13.61 17.33 14.48
CA MET A 234 -13.69 16.62 15.75
C MET A 234 -15.04 15.91 15.92
N GLU A 235 -16.15 16.62 15.71
CA GLU A 235 -17.50 16.08 15.78
C GLU A 235 -17.68 14.91 14.81
N TYR A 236 -17.15 15.04 13.58
CA TYR A 236 -17.15 13.94 12.63
C TYR A 236 -16.35 12.73 13.13
N PHE A 237 -15.13 12.90 13.65
CA PHE A 237 -14.35 11.80 14.21
C PHE A 237 -15.04 11.11 15.38
N VAL A 238 -15.68 11.88 16.27
CA VAL A 238 -16.50 11.33 17.35
C VAL A 238 -17.66 10.51 16.78
N SER A 239 -18.33 10.99 15.72
CA SER A 239 -19.40 10.23 15.04
C SER A 239 -18.93 8.91 14.42
N GLN A 240 -17.64 8.81 14.06
CA GLN A 240 -17.01 7.57 13.55
C GLN A 240 -16.53 6.65 14.69
N GLY A 241 -16.71 7.07 15.94
CA GLY A 241 -16.39 6.29 17.15
C GLY A 241 -14.95 6.46 17.64
N ILE A 242 -14.31 7.60 17.35
CA ILE A 242 -13.08 8.00 18.04
C ILE A 242 -13.47 8.69 19.36
N GLU A 243 -12.87 8.27 20.47
CA GLU A 243 -13.15 8.83 21.79
C GLU A 243 -12.83 10.33 21.84
N ALA A 244 -13.77 11.16 22.33
CA ALA A 244 -13.58 12.60 22.40
C ALA A 244 -12.37 13.01 23.25
N GLU A 245 -12.03 12.23 24.29
CA GLU A 245 -10.87 12.46 25.17
C GLU A 245 -9.51 12.33 24.45
N LYS A 246 -9.50 11.68 23.27
CA LYS A 246 -8.32 11.56 22.40
C LYS A 246 -8.12 12.78 21.52
N LEU A 247 -9.12 13.64 21.39
CA LEU A 247 -9.15 14.72 20.43
C LEU A 247 -9.02 16.07 21.14
N THR A 248 -8.18 16.94 20.60
CA THR A 248 -8.13 18.35 20.98
C THR A 248 -8.25 19.22 19.73
N ILE A 249 -8.83 20.40 19.89
CA ILE A 249 -8.96 21.37 18.81
C ILE A 249 -8.25 22.67 19.16
N SER A 250 -7.61 23.27 18.17
CA SER A 250 -7.03 24.61 18.27
C SER A 250 -7.22 25.36 16.95
N SER A 251 -6.86 26.64 16.93
CA SER A 251 -6.82 27.42 15.70
C SER A 251 -5.62 28.34 15.69
N LYS A 252 -5.08 28.55 14.49
CA LYS A 252 -4.05 29.56 14.22
C LYS A 252 -4.59 30.73 13.40
N GLY A 253 -5.89 30.74 13.06
CA GLY A 253 -6.44 31.71 12.12
C GLY A 253 -5.54 31.88 10.90
N GLU A 254 -5.18 33.13 10.60
CA GLU A 254 -4.29 33.50 9.50
C GLU A 254 -2.80 33.55 9.86
N THR A 255 -2.42 33.30 11.12
CA THR A 255 -1.07 33.61 11.65
C THR A 255 0.00 32.58 11.26
N ALA A 256 -0.38 31.49 10.60
CA ALA A 256 0.52 30.42 10.16
C ALA A 256 0.25 30.04 8.68
N PRO A 257 0.53 30.95 7.73
CA PRO A 257 0.35 30.68 6.30
C PRO A 257 1.44 29.73 5.78
N ILE A 258 1.07 28.86 4.84
CA ILE A 258 1.99 27.98 4.11
C ILE A 258 2.21 28.43 2.66
N ALA A 259 1.40 29.39 2.21
CA ALA A 259 1.49 30.00 0.89
C ALA A 259 1.16 31.49 0.95
N THR A 260 1.48 32.24 -0.10
CA THR A 260 1.16 33.67 -0.18
C THR A 260 -0.35 33.92 -0.19
N ASN A 261 -0.85 34.85 0.64
CA ASN A 261 -2.25 35.27 0.58
C ASN A 261 -2.58 36.19 -0.61
N ALA A 262 -1.56 36.60 -1.39
CA ALA A 262 -1.76 37.46 -2.55
C ALA A 262 -2.51 36.75 -3.69
N THR A 263 -2.38 35.43 -3.82
CA THR A 263 -2.98 34.66 -4.92
C THR A 263 -4.20 33.87 -4.45
N ILE A 264 -5.15 33.62 -5.36
CA ILE A 264 -6.32 32.76 -5.08
C ILE A 264 -5.87 31.38 -4.63
N GLU A 265 -4.87 30.82 -5.29
CA GLU A 265 -4.34 29.49 -4.99
C GLU A 265 -3.64 29.46 -3.63
N GLY A 266 -2.82 30.46 -3.30
CA GLY A 266 -2.17 30.50 -2.00
C GLY A 266 -3.17 30.69 -0.84
N ARG A 267 -4.23 31.49 -1.03
CA ARG A 267 -5.35 31.55 -0.07
C ARG A 267 -6.04 30.19 0.10
N ARG A 268 -6.25 29.45 -1.00
CA ARG A 268 -6.83 28.09 -0.95
C ARG A 268 -5.97 27.12 -0.13
N LEU A 269 -4.65 27.19 -0.28
CA LEU A 269 -3.73 26.37 0.50
C LEU A 269 -3.70 26.77 1.99
N ASN A 270 -3.84 28.06 2.30
CA ASN A 270 -3.87 28.54 3.69
C ASN A 270 -5.15 28.14 4.43
N ARG A 271 -6.30 28.08 3.74
CA ARG A 271 -7.55 27.55 4.28
C ARG A 271 -7.48 26.03 4.42
N ARG A 272 -6.88 25.57 5.51
CA ARG A 272 -6.63 24.15 5.78
C ARG A 272 -6.92 23.77 7.23
N ILE A 273 -6.99 22.48 7.45
CA ILE A 273 -7.03 21.84 8.76
C ILE A 273 -5.82 20.92 8.82
N GLU A 274 -4.99 21.09 9.84
CA GLU A 274 -3.90 20.18 10.15
C GLU A 274 -4.36 19.23 11.25
N ILE A 275 -4.13 17.94 11.05
CA ILE A 275 -4.43 16.90 12.02
C ILE A 275 -3.12 16.26 12.37
N ASN A 276 -2.73 16.34 13.64
CA ASN A 276 -1.43 15.90 14.12
C ASN A 276 -1.61 14.92 15.26
N ILE A 277 -0.97 13.76 15.17
CA ILE A 277 -0.92 12.81 16.27
C ILE A 277 0.19 13.23 17.22
N THR A 278 -0.17 13.45 18.48
CA THR A 278 0.74 13.88 19.54
C THR A 278 0.98 12.77 20.56
N ASN A 279 2.13 12.82 21.21
CA ASN A 279 2.34 12.09 22.46
C ASN A 279 1.69 12.89 23.59
N ASN A 280 1.04 12.18 24.50
CA ASN A 280 0.66 12.75 25.78
C ASN A 280 1.90 12.97 26.66
#